data_AF-B1HYF1-F1
#
_entry.id   AF-B1HYF1-F1
#
_cell.length_a   1.000
_cell.length_b   1.000
_cell.length_c   1.000
_cell.angle_alpha   90.00
_cell.angle_beta   90.00
_cell.angle_gamma   90.00
#
_symmetry.space_group_name_H-M   'P 1'
#
loop_
_entity.id
_entity.type
_entity.pdbx_description
1 polymer ?
#
loop_
_entity_poly.entity_id
_entity_poly.type
_entity_poly.pdbx_seq_one_letter_code
_entity_poly.pdbx_strand_id
1 'polypeptide(L)' 'MLKKLQYAVDNIIRKGDFSMSRKNNTYSNDLKLEVVQAYLAGEESMQKIAEKYEIRNVS' A
#
# COMPACT_ATOMS: atom_id res chain seq x y z
N MET A 1 -28.61 -10.00 -20.02
CA MET A 1 -27.25 -10.11 -20.61
C MET A 1 -26.66 -8.74 -20.93
N LEU A 2 -27.42 -7.85 -21.57
CA LEU A 2 -27.01 -6.48 -21.94
C LEU A 2 -26.52 -5.61 -20.76
N LYS A 3 -27.13 -5.73 -19.57
CA LYS A 3 -26.71 -4.96 -18.37
C LYS A 3 -25.30 -5.32 -17.86
N LYS A 4 -24.84 -6.56 -18.05
CA LYS A 4 -23.49 -7.00 -17.63
C LYS A 4 -22.40 -6.50 -18.58
N LEU A 5 -22.71 -6.48 -19.89
CA LEU A 5 -21.85 -5.88 -20.90
C LEU A 5 -21.74 -4.37 -20.71
N GLN A 6 -22.86 -3.69 -20.44
CA GLN A 6 -22.84 -2.26 -20.14
C GLN A 6 -22.01 -1.95 -18.90
N TYR A 7 -22.18 -2.72 -17.81
CA TYR A 7 -21.37 -2.56 -16.60
C TYR A 7 -19.87 -2.80 -16.83
N ALA A 8 -19.50 -3.75 -17.69
CA ALA A 8 -18.11 -4.01 -18.03
C ALA A 8 -17.51 -2.88 -18.88
N VAL A 9 -18.25 -2.38 -19.87
CA VAL A 9 -17.85 -1.23 -20.70
C VAL A 9 -17.72 0.03 -19.86
N ASP A 10 -18.68 0.28 -18.97
CA ASP A 10 -18.63 1.41 -18.03
C ASP A 10 -17.45 1.25 -17.05
N ASN A 11 -17.14 0.04 -16.56
CA ASN A 11 -15.94 -0.16 -15.74
C ASN A 11 -14.65 0.03 -16.52
N ILE A 12 -14.56 -0.41 -17.78
CA ILE A 12 -13.33 -0.30 -18.58
C ILE A 12 -13.09 1.16 -19.00
N ILE A 13 -14.14 1.87 -19.42
CA ILE A 13 -14.05 3.27 -19.87
C ILE A 13 -13.95 4.23 -18.69
N ARG A 14 -14.63 3.97 -17.57
CA ARG A 14 -14.58 4.79 -16.35
C ARG A 14 -13.39 4.45 -15.45
N LYS A 15 -12.79 3.25 -15.58
CA LYS A 15 -11.48 2.87 -14.99
C LYS A 15 -10.32 2.95 -15.98
N GLY A 16 -10.39 3.88 -16.94
CA GLY A 16 -9.19 4.47 -17.53
C GLY A 16 -8.34 5.26 -16.52
N ASP A 17 -8.64 5.16 -15.24
CA ASP A 17 -7.76 5.56 -14.16
C ASP A 17 -6.70 4.49 -13.91
N PHE A 18 -5.63 4.52 -14.70
CA PHE A 18 -4.37 3.85 -14.36
C PHE A 18 -3.68 4.47 -13.13
N SER A 19 -4.32 5.39 -12.39
CA SER A 19 -3.93 5.69 -11.01
C SER A 19 -4.38 4.56 -10.07
N MET A 20 -3.77 3.39 -10.27
CA MET A 20 -3.40 2.59 -9.11
C MET A 20 -2.27 3.34 -8.39
N SER A 21 -2.60 4.48 -7.78
CA SER A 21 -1.71 5.10 -6.80
C SER A 21 -1.48 4.05 -5.73
N ARG A 22 -0.24 3.55 -5.66
CA ARG A 22 0.14 2.60 -4.62
C ARG A 22 -0.17 3.27 -3.29
N LYS A 23 -0.98 2.63 -2.45
CA LYS A 23 -1.18 3.10 -1.08
C LYS A 23 0.18 3.15 -0.38
N ASN A 24 0.37 4.17 0.47
CA ASN A 24 1.60 4.37 1.24
C ASN A 24 2.86 4.48 0.37
N ASN A 25 2.78 5.24 -0.74
CA ASN A 25 3.93 5.49 -1.61
C ASN A 25 4.97 6.44 -0.98
N THR A 26 4.57 7.17 0.05
CA THR A 26 5.44 8.08 0.81
C THR A 26 5.13 7.95 2.30
N TYR A 27 6.19 8.03 3.11
CA TYR A 27 6.12 8.09 4.55
C TYR A 27 6.72 9.41 5.04
N SER A 28 6.19 9.94 6.14
CA SER A 28 6.77 11.10 6.81
C SER A 28 8.19 10.79 7.30
N ASN A 29 9.01 11.82 7.50
CA ASN A 29 10.37 11.63 8.03
C ASN A 29 10.34 11.08 9.45
N ASP A 30 9.37 11.52 10.26
CA ASP A 30 9.21 11.06 11.65
C ASP A 30 8.93 9.55 11.70
N LEU A 31 8.00 9.05 10.88
CA LEU A 31 7.73 7.62 10.80
C LEU A 31 8.97 6.83 10.37
N LYS A 32 9.73 7.33 9.40
CA LYS A 32 10.99 6.67 8.97
C LYS A 32 12.00 6.59 10.10
N LEU A 33 12.13 7.65 10.91
CA LEU A 33 13.03 7.68 12.06
C LEU A 33 12.60 6.68 13.13
N GLU A 34 11.31 6.64 13.48
CA GLU A 34 10.76 5.69 14.45
C GLU A 34 11.01 4.23 14.03
N VAL A 35 10.80 3.92 12.75
CA VAL A 35 11.01 2.57 12.20
C VAL A 35 12.49 2.16 12.25
N VAL A 36 13.40 3.08 11.92
CA VAL A 36 14.84 2.84 12.00
C VAL A 36 15.27 2.60 13.45
N GLN A 37 14.76 3.39 14.40
CA GLN A 37 15.05 3.19 15.82
C GLN A 37 14.54 1.83 16.32
N ALA A 38 13.31 1.44 15.95
CA ALA A 38 12.75 0.13 16.30
C ALA A 38 13.59 -1.02 15.72
N TYR A 39 14.07 -0.88 14.48
CA TYR A 39 14.95 -1.88 13.87
C TYR A 39 16.30 -1.98 14.59
N LEU A 40 16.90 -0.85 14.96
CA LEU A 40 18.19 -0.81 15.67
C LEU A 40 18.09 -1.32 17.11
N ALA A 41 16.93 -1.19 17.76
CA ALA A 41 16.69 -1.78 19.08
C ALA A 41 16.76 -3.32 19.05
N GLY A 42 16.45 -3.95 17.91
CA GLY A 42 16.62 -5.39 17.70
C GLY A 42 15.60 -6.27 18.42
N GLU A 43 14.52 -5.69 18.95
CA GLU A 43 13.49 -6.40 19.73
C GLU A 43 12.53 -7.20 18.84
N GLU A 44 12.27 -6.73 17.62
CA GLU A 44 11.32 -7.32 16.67
C GLU A 44 12.01 -7.56 15.31
N SER A 45 11.50 -8.54 14.54
CA SER A 45 12.00 -8.75 13.17
C SER A 45 11.53 -7.61 12.24
N MET A 46 12.25 -7.42 11.12
CA MET A 46 11.85 -6.44 10.10
C MET A 46 10.40 -6.62 9.65
N GLN A 47 9.93 -7.87 9.49
CA GLN A 47 8.56 -8.14 9.05
C GLN A 47 7.53 -7.68 10.09
N LYS A 48 7.76 -7.97 11.38
CA LYS A 48 6.87 -7.54 12.46
C LYS A 48 6.84 -6.02 12.60
N ILE A 49 7.99 -5.36 12.46
CA ILE A 49 8.06 -3.90 12.45
C ILE A 49 7.25 -3.36 11.26
N ALA A 50 7.40 -3.93 10.07
CA ALA A 50 6.64 -3.48 8.91
C ALA A 50 5.13 -3.65 9.10
N GLU A 51 4.68 -4.78 9.67
CA GLU A 51 3.26 -5.00 10.02
C GLU A 51 2.74 -3.97 11.03
N LYS A 52 3.49 -3.73 12.11
CA LYS A 52 3.14 -2.78 13.17
C LYS A 52 2.94 -1.35 12.67
N TYR A 53 3.76 -0.91 11.72
CA TYR A 53 3.70 0.44 11.14
C TYR A 53 2.92 0.50 9.81
N GLU A 54 2.22 -0.58 9.43
CA GLU A 54 1.49 -0.70 8.16
C GLU A 54 2.35 -0.37 6.92
N ILE A 55 3.64 -0.67 7.03
CA ILE A 55 4.62 -0.52 5.95
C ILE A 55 4.45 -1.70 5.01
N ARG A 56 4.30 -1.38 3.73
CA ARG A 56 4.17 -2.39 2.69
C ARG A 56 5.44 -3.25 2.61
N ASN A 57 5.35 -4.49 3.09
CA ASN A 57 6.38 -5.50 2.94
C ASN A 57 5.96 -6.48 1.84
N VAL A 58 6.56 -6.39 0.65
CA VAL A 58 6.44 -7.45 -0.37
C VAL A 58 7.52 -8.48 -0.09
N SER A 59 7.09 -9.60 0.49
CA SER A 59 7.88 -10.83 0.50
C SER A 59 8.03 -11.41 -0.89
#